data_AF-A0A8H5H7Q4-F1
#
_entry.id   AF-A0A8H5H7Q4-F1
#
_cell.length_a   1.000
_cell.length_b   1.000
_cell.length_c   1.000
_cell.angle_alpha   90.00
_cell.angle_beta   90.00
_cell.angle_gamma   90.00
#
_symmetry.space_group_name_H-M   'P 1'
#
loop_
_entity.id
_entity.type
_entity.pdbx_description
1 polymer ?
#
loop_
_entity_poly.entity_id
_entity_poly.type
_entity_poly.pdbx_seq_one_letter_code
_entity_poly.pdbx_strand_id
1 'polypeptide(L)'
;MFLCPGHFQDKHARIAWALSFMQRGRAADFVGRVFHYTTIQEAFPTWSDFQATFAAEFYPLNEAADAALMLESSAYFQNGQTIEEYIDSFRSLSHKADYPDGRHLVMKFRRGMDPRQN
;
A
#
# COMPACT_ATOMS: atom_id res chain seq x y z
N MET A 1 -19.03 -4.18 -6.46
CA MET A 1 -19.26 -2.75 -6.75
C MET A 1 -18.69 -2.48 -8.14
N PHE A 2 -19.54 -2.47 -9.18
CA PHE A 2 -19.11 -2.31 -10.57
C PHE A 2 -19.43 -0.88 -11.01
N LEU A 3 -18.40 -0.08 -11.27
CA LEU A 3 -18.55 1.27 -11.81
C LEU A 3 -19.00 1.17 -13.27
N CYS A 4 -20.18 1.73 -13.58
CA CYS A 4 -20.82 1.66 -14.89
C CYS A 4 -19.87 2.09 -16.04
N PRO A 5 -19.79 1.35 -17.15
CA PRO A 5 -18.80 1.54 -18.21
C PRO A 5 -18.98 2.80 -19.10
N GLY A 6 -19.67 3.84 -18.62
CA GLY A 6 -19.94 5.06 -19.42
C GLY A 6 -19.92 6.38 -18.66
N HIS A 7 -19.42 6.44 -17.42
CA HIS A 7 -19.52 7.66 -16.60
C HIS A 7 -18.52 8.77 -16.96
N PHE A 8 -17.45 8.44 -17.69
CA PHE A 8 -16.43 9.42 -18.09
C PHE A 8 -16.48 9.63 -19.60
N GLN A 9 -16.55 10.90 -20.03
CA GLN A 9 -16.59 11.28 -21.44
C GLN A 9 -15.33 10.84 -22.20
N ASP A 10 -14.20 10.76 -21.51
CA ASP A 10 -12.94 10.27 -22.06
C ASP A 10 -12.04 9.69 -20.94
N LYS A 11 -11.07 8.85 -21.32
CA LYS A 11 -10.09 8.23 -20.43
C LYS A 11 -9.29 9.27 -19.63
N HIS A 12 -8.98 10.43 -20.20
CA HIS A 12 -8.24 11.47 -19.47
C HIS A 12 -9.09 12.13 -18.39
N ALA A 13 -10.42 12.25 -18.60
CA ALA A 13 -11.35 12.72 -17.58
C ALA A 13 -11.42 11.73 -16.39
N ARG A 14 -11.35 10.41 -16.67
CA ARG A 14 -11.26 9.38 -15.64
C ARG A 14 -9.96 9.49 -14.81
N ILE A 15 -8.84 9.78 -15.47
CA ILE A 15 -7.54 9.97 -14.80
C ILE A 15 -7.55 11.25 -13.96
N ALA A 16 -8.04 12.36 -14.52
CA ALA A 16 -8.19 13.62 -13.79
C ALA A 16 -9.06 13.46 -12.54
N TRP A 17 -10.17 12.71 -12.66
CA TRP A 17 -11.02 12.37 -11.52
C TRP A 17 -10.26 11.57 -10.47
N ALA A 18 -9.50 10.54 -10.84
CA ALA A 18 -8.70 9.76 -9.89
C ALA A 18 -7.64 10.62 -9.17
N LEU A 19 -6.93 11.49 -9.90
CA LEU A 19 -5.94 12.42 -9.34
C LEU A 19 -6.58 13.41 -8.35
N SER A 20 -7.87 13.77 -8.54
CA SER A 20 -8.55 14.72 -7.65
C SER A 20 -8.70 14.24 -6.19
N PHE A 21 -8.62 12.93 -5.95
CA PHE A 21 -8.64 12.36 -4.59
C PHE A 21 -7.27 12.38 -3.90
N MET A 22 -6.18 12.61 -4.64
CA MET A 22 -4.81 12.56 -4.16
C MET A 22 -4.38 13.92 -3.58
N GLN A 23 -5.05 14.34 -2.52
CA GLN A 23 -4.92 15.71 -2.00
C GLN A 23 -3.88 15.88 -0.88
N ARG A 24 -3.31 14.78 -0.36
CA ARG A 24 -2.40 14.83 0.79
C ARG A 24 -1.24 13.83 0.69
N GLY A 25 -0.16 14.16 1.41
CA GLY A 25 1.03 13.31 1.56
C GLY A 25 1.68 12.95 0.23
N ARG A 26 2.28 11.75 0.16
CA ARG A 26 2.96 11.24 -1.04
C ARG A 26 2.07 11.26 -2.30
N ALA A 27 0.76 11.14 -2.13
CA ALA A 27 -0.18 11.18 -3.23
C ALA A 27 -0.29 12.60 -3.84
N ALA A 28 -0.33 13.65 -3.00
CA ALA A 28 -0.29 15.02 -3.49
C ALA A 28 1.03 15.34 -4.20
N ASP A 29 2.15 14.86 -3.68
CA ASP A 29 3.46 15.06 -4.30
C ASP A 29 3.54 14.39 -5.67
N PHE A 30 3.00 13.17 -5.80
CA PHE A 30 2.86 12.48 -7.08
C PHE A 30 2.06 13.31 -8.10
N VAL A 31 0.90 13.83 -7.69
CA VAL A 31 0.08 14.69 -8.55
C VAL A 31 0.82 15.97 -8.94
N GLY A 32 1.52 16.59 -7.99
CA GLY A 32 2.35 17.77 -8.24
C GLY A 32 3.40 17.51 -9.32
N ARG A 33 4.09 16.36 -9.27
CA ARG A 33 5.07 15.98 -10.31
C ARG A 33 4.43 15.77 -11.68
N VAL A 34 3.28 15.09 -11.74
CA VAL A 34 2.55 14.87 -12.99
C VAL A 34 2.21 16.20 -13.66
N PHE A 35 1.66 17.16 -12.92
CA PHE A 35 1.24 18.46 -13.47
C PHE A 35 2.39 19.45 -13.66
N HIS A 36 3.53 19.28 -12.98
CA HIS A 36 4.64 20.23 -13.08
C HIS A 36 5.41 20.12 -14.40
N TYR A 37 5.51 18.91 -14.97
CA TYR A 37 6.33 18.66 -16.15
C TYR A 37 5.55 18.39 -17.44
N THR A 38 4.24 18.12 -17.36
CA THR A 38 3.50 17.58 -18.50
C THR A 38 1.99 17.65 -18.32
N THR A 39 1.21 17.48 -19.39
CA THR A 39 -0.26 17.36 -19.32
C THR A 39 -0.68 15.92 -18.96
N ILE A 40 -1.90 15.72 -18.44
CA ILE A 40 -2.42 14.36 -18.17
C ILE A 40 -2.38 13.48 -19.43
N GLN A 41 -2.62 14.06 -20.60
CA GLN A 41 -2.63 13.34 -21.88
C GLN A 41 -1.25 12.85 -22.28
N GLU A 42 -0.23 13.66 -22.05
CA GLU A 42 1.17 13.31 -22.32
C GLU A 42 1.74 12.36 -21.26
N ALA A 43 1.41 12.55 -19.98
CA ALA A 43 1.84 11.66 -18.90
C ALA A 43 1.21 10.28 -19.01
N PHE A 44 -0.08 10.24 -19.36
CA PHE A 44 -0.88 9.02 -19.35
C PHE A 44 -1.72 8.91 -20.64
N PRO A 45 -1.11 8.48 -21.76
CA PRO A 45 -1.80 8.31 -23.03
C PRO A 45 -2.96 7.31 -22.96
N THR A 46 -2.86 6.31 -22.08
CA THR A 46 -3.92 5.35 -21.81
C THR A 46 -4.22 5.23 -20.31
N TRP A 47 -5.40 4.71 -19.98
CA TRP A 47 -5.73 4.34 -18.61
C TRP A 47 -4.77 3.28 -18.05
N SER A 48 -4.28 2.37 -18.90
CA SER A 48 -3.33 1.34 -18.50
C SER A 48 -1.98 1.93 -18.08
N ASP A 49 -1.51 2.96 -18.77
CA ASP A 49 -0.26 3.65 -18.42
C ASP A 49 -0.38 4.31 -17.04
N PHE A 50 -1.51 4.98 -16.79
CA PHE A 50 -1.82 5.53 -15.47
C PHE A 50 -1.84 4.44 -14.39
N GLN A 51 -2.50 3.30 -14.65
CA GLN A 51 -2.54 2.19 -13.67
C GLN A 51 -1.15 1.63 -13.39
N ALA A 52 -0.31 1.46 -14.40
CA ALA A 52 1.05 0.95 -14.24
C ALA A 52 1.91 1.91 -13.42
N THR A 53 1.90 3.21 -13.73
CA THR A 53 2.63 4.22 -12.96
C THR A 53 2.09 4.34 -11.53
N PHE A 54 0.77 4.34 -11.37
CA PHE A 54 0.13 4.36 -10.06
C PHE A 54 0.53 3.14 -9.22
N ALA A 55 0.53 1.95 -9.82
CA ALA A 55 1.00 0.74 -9.15
C ALA A 55 2.48 0.87 -8.77
N ALA A 56 3.36 1.29 -9.67
CA ALA A 56 4.78 1.45 -9.36
C ALA A 56 5.06 2.45 -8.23
N GLU A 57 4.26 3.51 -8.12
CA GLU A 57 4.46 4.55 -7.10
C GLU A 57 3.86 4.16 -5.73
N PHE A 58 2.70 3.50 -5.73
CA PHE A 58 1.94 3.25 -4.50
C PHE A 58 1.94 1.80 -4.03
N TYR A 59 2.25 0.85 -4.91
CA TYR A 59 2.45 -0.55 -4.56
C TYR A 59 3.95 -0.75 -4.41
N PRO A 60 4.44 -1.08 -3.21
CA PRO A 60 5.84 -1.45 -3.07
C PRO A 60 6.16 -2.57 -4.05
N LEU A 61 7.23 -2.41 -4.83
CA LEU A 61 7.65 -3.35 -5.87
C LEU A 61 7.79 -4.79 -5.34
N ASN A 62 7.93 -4.93 -4.01
CA ASN A 62 8.01 -6.19 -3.31
C ASN A 62 7.32 -6.12 -1.93
N GLU A 63 6.03 -5.77 -1.89
CA GLU A 63 5.25 -5.69 -0.63
C GLU A 63 5.40 -6.95 0.24
N ALA A 64 5.53 -8.12 -0.39
CA ALA A 64 5.80 -9.37 0.31
C ALA A 64 7.19 -9.41 0.95
N ALA A 65 8.25 -9.05 0.22
CA ALA A 65 9.59 -9.01 0.82
C ALA A 65 9.74 -7.90 1.87
N ASP A 66 9.08 -6.75 1.70
CA ASP A 66 9.10 -5.67 2.68
C ASP A 66 8.38 -6.09 3.96
N ALA A 67 7.21 -6.72 3.84
CA ALA A 67 6.49 -7.28 4.98
C ALA A 67 7.29 -8.40 5.65
N ALA A 68 7.97 -9.25 4.87
CA ALA A 68 8.84 -10.29 5.39
C ALA A 68 10.03 -9.71 6.15
N LEU A 69 10.71 -8.70 5.59
CA LEU A 69 11.82 -8.00 6.23
C LEU A 69 11.36 -7.30 7.52
N MET A 70 10.17 -6.70 7.50
CA MET A 70 9.58 -6.10 8.70
C MET A 70 9.35 -7.16 9.78
N LEU A 71 8.84 -8.33 9.43
CA LEU A 71 8.68 -9.50 10.33
C LEU A 71 10.00 -10.14 10.77
N GLU A 72 11.11 -9.91 10.07
CA GLU A 72 12.47 -10.26 10.52
C GLU A 72 13.07 -9.22 11.49
N SER A 73 12.60 -7.98 11.43
CA SER A 73 13.06 -6.88 12.27
C SER A 73 12.32 -6.79 13.63
N SER A 74 12.67 -5.80 14.45
CA SER A 74 11.90 -5.45 15.67
C SER A 74 10.82 -4.38 15.43
N ALA A 75 10.64 -3.90 14.19
CA ALA A 75 9.75 -2.79 13.89
C ALA A 75 8.26 -3.10 14.06
N TYR A 76 7.88 -4.39 14.05
CA TYR A 76 6.49 -4.83 14.28
C TYR A 76 6.15 -5.09 15.74
N PHE A 77 7.09 -4.92 16.68
CA PHE A 77 6.87 -5.24 18.08
C PHE A 77 5.76 -4.35 18.66
N GLN A 78 5.04 -4.87 19.66
CA GLN A 78 3.87 -4.21 20.25
C GLN A 78 4.15 -2.76 20.71
N ASN A 79 5.35 -2.44 21.21
CA ASN A 79 5.84 -1.07 21.45
C ASN A 79 4.82 -0.08 22.06
N GLY A 80 4.10 -0.49 23.10
CA GLY A 80 3.12 0.35 23.79
C GLY A 80 1.74 0.43 23.12
N GLN A 81 1.53 -0.24 21.99
CA GLN A 81 0.21 -0.48 21.40
C GLN A 81 -0.59 -1.48 22.25
N THR A 82 -1.91 -1.45 22.10
CA THR A 82 -2.78 -2.48 22.67
C THR A 82 -2.51 -3.84 22.02
N ILE A 83 -2.88 -4.92 22.72
CA ILE A 83 -2.73 -6.29 22.19
C ILE A 83 -3.54 -6.47 20.91
N GLU A 84 -4.73 -5.87 20.83
CA GLU A 84 -5.61 -5.95 19.66
C GLU A 84 -4.99 -5.28 18.44
N GLU A 85 -4.49 -4.04 18.59
CA GLU A 85 -3.78 -3.32 17.52
C GLU A 85 -2.54 -4.09 17.04
N TYR A 86 -1.81 -4.70 17.98
CA TYR A 86 -0.68 -5.56 17.67
C TYR A 86 -1.09 -6.80 16.86
N ILE A 87 -2.15 -7.51 17.27
CA ILE A 87 -2.66 -8.69 16.57
C ILE A 87 -3.10 -8.33 15.15
N ASP A 88 -3.83 -7.23 14.97
CA ASP A 88 -4.32 -6.82 13.67
C ASP A 88 -3.18 -6.38 12.74
N SER A 89 -2.21 -5.63 13.26
CA SER A 89 -1.00 -5.25 12.54
C SER A 89 -0.17 -6.48 12.13
N PHE A 90 0.02 -7.43 13.05
CA PHE A 90 0.75 -8.67 12.79
C PHE A 90 0.06 -9.55 11.75
N ARG A 91 -1.27 -9.67 11.79
CA ARG A 91 -2.06 -10.39 10.78
C ARG A 91 -1.92 -9.77 9.40
N SER A 92 -2.01 -8.44 9.32
CA SER A 92 -1.82 -7.70 8.07
C SER A 92 -0.44 -7.95 7.48
N LEU A 93 0.62 -7.86 8.29
CA LEU A 93 1.99 -8.15 7.86
C LEU A 93 2.19 -9.60 7.43
N SER A 94 1.63 -10.55 8.19
CA SER A 94 1.74 -11.98 7.87
C SER A 94 1.08 -12.34 6.55
N HIS A 95 -0.11 -11.75 6.29
CA HIS A 95 -0.82 -11.93 5.03
C HIS A 95 -0.04 -11.32 3.85
N LYS A 96 0.51 -10.11 4.02
CA LYS A 96 1.28 -9.43 2.98
C LYS A 96 2.57 -10.15 2.63
N ALA A 97 3.26 -10.70 3.64
CA ALA A 97 4.52 -11.40 3.48
C ALA A 97 4.40 -12.78 2.80
N ASP A 98 3.17 -13.29 2.62
CA ASP A 98 2.87 -14.58 1.99
C ASP A 98 3.72 -15.74 2.56
N TYR A 99 3.86 -15.79 3.90
CA TYR A 99 4.70 -16.80 4.55
C TYR A 99 4.11 -18.21 4.37
N PRO A 100 4.87 -19.16 3.78
CA PRO A 100 4.37 -20.51 3.53
C PRO A 100 4.30 -21.40 4.78
N ASP A 101 5.02 -21.06 5.86
CA ASP A 101 5.07 -21.85 7.10
C ASP A 101 4.54 -21.07 8.33
N GLY A 102 3.39 -21.52 8.85
CA GLY A 102 2.75 -20.93 10.02
C GLY A 102 3.54 -21.08 11.33
N ARG A 103 4.49 -22.03 11.45
CA ARG A 103 5.28 -22.18 12.69
C ARG A 103 6.22 -21.01 12.91
N HIS A 104 6.79 -20.48 11.82
CA HIS A 104 7.69 -19.34 11.86
C HIS A 104 6.93 -18.06 12.28
N LEU A 105 5.67 -17.93 11.86
CA LEU A 105 4.81 -16.83 12.29
C LEU A 105 4.49 -16.88 13.78
N VAL A 106 4.23 -18.06 14.37
CA VAL A 106 3.98 -18.17 15.82
C VAL A 106 5.20 -17.74 16.64
N MET A 107 6.40 -18.13 16.22
CA MET A 107 7.63 -17.73 16.90
C MET A 107 7.87 -16.22 16.82
N LYS A 108 7.59 -15.61 15.65
CA LYS A 108 7.66 -14.16 15.46
C LYS A 108 6.62 -13.41 16.28
N PHE A 109 5.38 -13.89 16.29
CA PHE A 109 4.31 -13.32 17.11
C PHE A 109 4.70 -13.28 18.59
N ARG A 110 5.22 -14.39 19.13
CA ARG A 110 5.70 -14.43 20.53
C ARG A 110 6.89 -13.50 20.77
N ARG A 111 7.79 -13.37 19.79
CA ARG A 111 8.96 -12.49 19.91
C ARG A 111 8.58 -11.01 19.95
N GLY A 112 7.53 -10.60 19.24
CA GLY A 112 7.10 -9.20 19.15
C GLY A 112 6.11 -8.76 20.23
N MET A 113 5.57 -9.69 21.02
CA MET A 113 4.67 -9.41 22.13
C MET A 113 5.44 -8.87 23.35
N ASP A 114 4.84 -7.94 24.10
CA ASP A 114 5.44 -7.43 25.33
C ASP A 114 5.64 -8.58 26.35
N PRO A 115 6.83 -8.74 26.96
CA PRO A 115 7.09 -9.78 27.96
C PRO A 115 6.10 -9.81 29.13
N ARG A 116 5.42 -8.70 29.42
CA ARG A 116 4.40 -8.63 30.48
C ARG A 116 3.10 -9.35 30.13
N GLN A 117 2.91 -9.71 28.86
CA GLN A 117 1.72 -10.36 28.31
C GLN A 117 1.99 -11.80 27.85
N ASN A 118 3.23 -12.27 28.01
CA ASN A 118 3.71 -13.58 27.54
C ASN A 118 3.71 -14.63 28.65
#